data_AF-J7S8A6-F1
#
_entry.id   AF-J7S8A6-F1
#
_cell.length_a   1.000
_cell.length_b   1.000
_cell.length_c   1.000
_cell.angle_alpha   90.00
_cell.angle_beta   90.00
_cell.angle_gamma   90.00
#
_symmetry.space_group_name_H-M   'P 1'
#
loop_
_entity.id
_entity.type
_entity.pdbx_description
1 polymer ?
#
loop_
_entity_poly.entity_id
_entity_poly.type
_entity_poly.pdbx_seq_one_letter_code
_entity_poly.pdbx_strand_id
1 'polypeptide(L)'
;MSQSLEQRLRENARAFDGLLSLIPAKLYYDEDTAEQWKAKRKTRDEARGDRVKKLDPDLQEDATALEVMEKRQRDALPVRLPGEAAKQAAKKAAEAEAEGETADSAESASEHEEARQNISVVFDDEGNEVGTDGRRERKSEPESESLESKEATPDAKPAASASASAQSKRNLEELRSKLQSKIQQMKNKRRAPGSQAEGAPASREQILSLRKRKAELRKRKIEEVEDSDSESEKSDSDADGDAQGGVDTTGVMFQNIMFNDGERATSDLQKLRRKLARKGKGPANNDIRAHLKLVEDQKAKLKGKDELDQIKQLEKSKWQKAMLQAEGIKLKDDEKLLRKSLKRKEAKKRKSALEWSERQRAVQQNKSDRAQRREENLKIRKDNKGVKRSKQQKMKRKFKSTVAPKKRAGFEGRLKRK
;
A
#
# COMPACT_ATOMS: atom_id res chain seq x y z
N MET A 1 -46.73 16.14 14.05
CA MET A 1 -45.99 14.93 13.62
C MET A 1 -44.61 15.35 13.13
N SER A 2 -43.61 15.40 14.02
CA SER A 2 -42.23 15.77 13.64
C SER A 2 -41.52 14.55 13.05
N GLN A 3 -41.38 14.49 11.73
CA GLN A 3 -40.49 13.50 11.08
C GLN A 3 -39.09 13.61 11.69
N SER A 4 -38.51 12.47 12.05
CA SER A 4 -37.17 12.45 12.64
C SER A 4 -36.13 12.99 11.65
N LEU A 5 -35.04 13.57 12.13
CA LEU A 5 -33.93 14.05 11.28
C LEU A 5 -33.47 12.98 10.28
N GLU A 6 -33.46 11.71 10.70
CA GLU A 6 -33.14 10.59 9.83
C GLU A 6 -34.15 10.38 8.69
N GLN A 7 -35.44 10.58 8.93
CA GLN A 7 -36.47 10.50 7.89
C GLN A 7 -36.27 11.61 6.86
N ARG A 8 -36.04 12.84 7.30
CA ARG A 8 -35.77 13.97 6.39
C ARG A 8 -34.50 13.77 5.56
N LEU A 9 -33.43 13.26 6.17
CA LEU A 9 -32.20 12.95 5.43
C LEU A 9 -32.40 11.84 4.39
N ARG A 10 -33.21 10.81 4.71
CA ARG A 10 -33.56 9.76 3.75
C ARG A 10 -34.46 10.27 2.63
N GLU A 11 -35.41 11.15 2.94
CA GLU A 11 -36.28 11.80 1.96
C GLU A 11 -35.44 12.67 1.01
N ASN A 12 -34.54 13.50 1.55
CA ASN A 12 -33.62 14.33 0.75
C ASN A 12 -32.65 13.49 -0.10
N ALA A 13 -32.14 12.38 0.44
CA ALA A 13 -31.28 11.47 -0.32
C ALA A 13 -32.03 10.81 -1.48
N ARG A 14 -33.30 10.40 -1.27
CA ARG A 14 -34.15 9.86 -2.32
C ARG A 14 -34.51 10.89 -3.38
N ALA A 15 -34.80 12.13 -2.97
CA ALA A 15 -35.05 13.24 -3.89
C ALA A 15 -33.81 13.55 -4.75
N PHE A 16 -32.61 13.54 -4.14
CA PHE A 16 -31.35 13.73 -4.85
C PHE A 16 -31.07 12.61 -5.87
N ASP A 17 -31.28 11.35 -5.50
CA ASP A 17 -31.09 10.20 -6.40
C ASP A 17 -32.10 10.25 -7.57
N GLY A 18 -33.34 10.68 -7.30
CA GLY A 18 -34.35 10.95 -8.33
C GLY A 18 -33.92 12.06 -9.31
N LEU A 19 -33.32 13.14 -8.79
CA LEU A 19 -32.81 14.23 -9.63
C LEU A 19 -31.63 13.79 -10.50
N LEU A 20 -30.72 12.97 -9.97
CA LEU A 20 -29.64 12.38 -10.77
C LEU A 20 -30.17 11.45 -11.87
N SER A 21 -31.27 10.73 -11.61
CA SER A 21 -31.90 9.85 -12.60
C SER A 21 -32.60 10.60 -13.74
N LEU A 22 -33.01 11.86 -13.54
CA LEU A 22 -33.60 12.71 -14.57
C LEU A 22 -32.57 13.21 -15.59
N ILE A 23 -31.28 13.23 -15.24
CA ILE A 23 -30.25 13.67 -16.16
C ILE A 23 -29.95 12.52 -17.13
N PRO A 24 -30.06 12.73 -18.46
CA PRO A 24 -29.79 11.68 -19.42
C PRO A 24 -28.40 11.06 -19.23
N ALA A 25 -28.33 9.75 -19.05
CA ALA A 25 -27.07 9.01 -18.89
C ALA A 25 -26.06 9.27 -20.03
N LYS A 26 -26.55 9.66 -21.22
CA LYS A 26 -25.75 10.07 -22.38
C LYS A 26 -24.80 11.25 -22.10
N LEU A 27 -25.10 12.09 -21.11
CA LEU A 27 -24.26 13.25 -20.75
C LEU A 27 -23.09 12.89 -19.80
N TYR A 28 -23.13 11.71 -19.17
CA TYR A 28 -22.12 11.26 -18.22
C TYR A 28 -21.39 9.98 -18.66
N TYR A 29 -21.97 9.20 -19.56
CA TYR A 29 -21.43 7.94 -20.05
C TYR A 29 -21.28 7.99 -21.57
N ASP A 30 -20.12 7.55 -22.08
CA ASP A 30 -19.85 7.42 -23.52
C ASP A 30 -20.94 6.54 -24.16
N GLU A 31 -21.40 6.86 -25.38
CA GLU A 31 -22.51 6.17 -26.06
C GLU A 31 -22.32 4.63 -26.09
N ASP A 32 -21.07 4.16 -26.13
CA ASP A 32 -20.68 2.75 -26.09
C ASP A 32 -20.94 2.05 -24.74
N THR A 33 -21.02 2.81 -23.65
CA THR A 33 -21.25 2.30 -22.28
C THR A 33 -22.69 2.50 -21.80
N ALA A 34 -23.48 3.30 -22.54
CA ALA A 34 -24.87 3.62 -22.21
C ALA A 34 -25.82 2.41 -22.33
N GLU A 35 -25.42 1.32 -22.97
CA GLU A 35 -26.20 0.09 -23.04
C GLU A 35 -25.70 -0.98 -22.06
N GLN A 36 -24.55 -0.77 -21.42
CA GLN A 36 -23.92 -1.74 -20.53
C GLN A 36 -24.74 -2.04 -19.28
N TRP A 37 -25.50 -1.05 -18.79
CA TRP A 37 -26.42 -1.22 -17.65
C TRP A 37 -27.76 -1.86 -18.05
N LYS A 38 -28.11 -1.86 -19.34
CA LYS A 38 -29.25 -2.61 -19.89
C LYS A 38 -28.90 -4.07 -20.22
N ALA A 39 -27.62 -4.43 -20.15
CA ALA A 39 -27.15 -5.77 -20.50
C ALA A 39 -27.51 -6.81 -19.42
N LYS A 40 -28.39 -7.76 -19.77
CA LYS A 40 -28.74 -8.90 -18.91
C LYS A 40 -27.55 -9.83 -18.73
N ARG A 41 -27.47 -10.53 -17.59
CA ARG A 41 -26.42 -11.53 -17.33
C ARG A 41 -26.50 -12.67 -18.35
N LYS A 42 -25.51 -12.74 -19.24
CA LYS A 42 -25.43 -13.76 -20.30
C LYS A 42 -25.56 -15.18 -19.73
N THR A 43 -26.32 -16.02 -20.43
CA THR A 43 -26.43 -17.45 -20.07
C THR A 43 -25.10 -18.17 -20.34
N ARG A 44 -24.92 -19.36 -19.76
CA ARG A 44 -23.67 -20.13 -19.90
C ARG A 44 -23.37 -20.47 -21.36
N ASP A 45 -24.39 -20.69 -22.18
CA ASP A 45 -24.25 -21.08 -23.58
C ASP A 45 -24.01 -19.87 -24.48
N GLU A 46 -24.59 -18.71 -24.19
CA GLU A 46 -24.20 -17.43 -24.80
C GLU A 46 -22.73 -17.09 -24.51
N ALA A 47 -22.28 -17.25 -23.26
CA ALA A 47 -20.88 -17.03 -22.89
C ALA A 47 -19.90 -18.01 -23.57
N ARG A 48 -20.38 -19.20 -23.97
CA ARG A 48 -19.60 -20.15 -24.79
C ARG A 48 -19.60 -19.73 -26.26
N GLY A 49 -20.75 -19.31 -26.79
CA GLY A 49 -20.87 -18.76 -28.14
C GLY A 49 -19.97 -17.55 -28.35
N ASP A 50 -19.92 -16.62 -27.40
CA ASP A 50 -19.03 -15.45 -27.45
C ASP A 50 -17.56 -15.84 -27.44
N ARG A 51 -17.19 -16.89 -26.70
CA ARG A 51 -15.81 -17.40 -26.71
C ARG A 51 -15.45 -18.04 -28.03
N VAL A 52 -16.38 -18.77 -28.64
CA VAL A 52 -16.17 -19.39 -29.97
C VAL A 52 -16.08 -18.30 -31.04
N LYS A 53 -17.02 -17.34 -31.05
CA LYS A 53 -16.99 -16.17 -31.95
C LYS A 53 -15.74 -15.32 -31.81
N LYS A 54 -15.18 -15.21 -30.60
CA LYS A 54 -13.90 -14.52 -30.35
C LYS A 54 -12.68 -15.29 -30.89
N LEU A 55 -12.84 -16.58 -31.20
CA LEU A 55 -11.81 -17.44 -31.77
C LEU A 55 -11.96 -17.60 -33.31
N ASP A 56 -13.05 -17.13 -33.91
CA ASP A 56 -13.28 -17.21 -35.36
C ASP A 56 -12.51 -16.08 -36.07
N PRO A 57 -11.53 -16.40 -36.94
CA PRO A 57 -10.69 -15.39 -37.61
C PRO A 57 -11.44 -14.59 -38.68
N ASP A 58 -12.53 -15.14 -39.23
CA ASP A 58 -13.34 -14.48 -40.27
C ASP A 58 -14.37 -13.48 -39.68
N LEU A 59 -14.67 -13.59 -38.38
CA LEU A 59 -15.50 -12.62 -37.64
C LEU A 59 -14.66 -11.49 -37.03
N GLN A 60 -13.34 -11.64 -36.99
CA GLN A 60 -12.40 -10.57 -36.67
C GLN A 60 -12.06 -9.81 -37.95
N GLU A 61 -13.05 -9.13 -38.54
CA GLU A 61 -12.76 -8.00 -39.39
C GLU A 61 -12.07 -6.95 -38.48
N ASP A 62 -10.76 -6.83 -38.63
CA ASP A 62 -9.88 -5.81 -38.04
C ASP A 62 -9.48 -5.98 -36.56
N ALA A 63 -8.60 -6.93 -36.24
CA ALA A 63 -7.89 -6.90 -34.95
C ALA A 63 -6.48 -7.51 -34.99
N THR A 64 -5.64 -7.13 -35.96
CA THR A 64 -4.21 -7.16 -35.65
C THR A 64 -3.93 -6.09 -34.59
N ALA A 65 -3.14 -6.42 -33.56
CA ALA A 65 -2.79 -5.48 -32.49
C ALA A 65 -2.13 -4.18 -33.02
N LEU A 66 -1.57 -4.24 -34.23
CA LEU A 66 -0.96 -3.13 -34.94
C LEU A 66 -2.03 -2.19 -35.52
N GLU A 67 -3.07 -2.70 -36.18
CA GLU A 67 -4.20 -1.90 -36.68
C GLU A 67 -5.00 -1.25 -35.55
N VAL A 68 -5.16 -1.93 -34.40
CA VAL A 68 -5.82 -1.34 -33.23
C VAL A 68 -5.00 -0.17 -32.67
N MET A 69 -3.66 -0.26 -32.67
CA MET A 69 -2.81 0.86 -32.30
C MET A 69 -2.87 1.99 -33.34
N GLU A 70 -2.94 1.66 -34.62
CA GLU A 70 -2.96 2.63 -35.71
C GLU A 70 -4.30 3.38 -35.81
N LYS A 71 -5.45 2.68 -35.66
CA LYS A 71 -6.77 3.31 -35.53
C LYS A 71 -6.81 4.23 -34.31
N ARG A 72 -6.30 3.78 -33.16
CA ARG A 72 -6.23 4.60 -31.94
C ARG A 72 -5.28 5.80 -32.07
N GLN A 73 -4.28 5.74 -32.95
CA GLN A 73 -3.41 6.88 -33.28
C GLN A 73 -4.09 7.84 -34.27
N ARG A 74 -4.83 7.32 -35.26
CA ARG A 74 -5.61 8.14 -36.22
C ARG A 74 -6.77 8.88 -35.55
N ASP A 75 -7.47 8.20 -34.64
CA ASP A 75 -8.64 8.73 -33.93
C ASP A 75 -8.27 9.52 -32.66
N ALA A 76 -7.00 9.50 -32.25
CA ALA A 76 -6.52 10.33 -31.15
C ALA A 76 -6.54 11.81 -31.57
N LEU A 77 -7.50 12.55 -31.04
CA LEU A 77 -7.51 14.02 -31.12
C LEU A 77 -6.19 14.58 -30.57
N PRO A 78 -5.58 15.57 -31.22
CA PRO A 78 -4.36 16.18 -30.72
C PRO A 78 -4.64 16.78 -29.35
N VAL A 79 -3.90 16.31 -28.34
CA VAL A 79 -3.99 16.80 -26.96
C VAL A 79 -3.58 18.26 -26.96
N ARG A 80 -4.57 19.17 -27.01
CA ARG A 80 -4.35 20.61 -26.78
C ARG A 80 -4.20 20.81 -25.28
N LEU A 81 -2.97 21.01 -24.82
CA LEU A 81 -2.73 21.43 -23.45
C LEU A 81 -3.35 22.82 -23.24
N PRO A 82 -4.14 23.06 -22.17
CA PRO A 82 -4.67 24.38 -21.86
C PRO A 82 -3.52 25.40 -21.78
N GLY A 83 -3.47 26.34 -22.73
CA GLY A 83 -2.42 27.36 -22.84
C GLY A 83 -1.53 27.28 -24.10
N GLU A 84 -1.55 26.19 -24.88
CA GLU A 84 -0.75 26.11 -26.12
C GLU A 84 -1.29 26.98 -27.26
N ALA A 85 -2.61 27.19 -27.34
CA ALA A 85 -3.21 28.12 -28.32
C ALA A 85 -2.76 29.58 -28.06
N ALA A 86 -2.61 29.97 -26.79
CA ALA A 86 -2.08 31.28 -26.40
C ALA A 86 -0.58 31.40 -26.70
N LYS A 87 0.21 30.33 -26.51
CA LYS A 87 1.63 30.29 -26.89
C LYS A 87 1.83 30.34 -28.41
N GLN A 88 0.99 29.68 -29.20
CA GLN A 88 1.08 29.73 -30.67
C GLN A 88 0.64 31.08 -31.24
N ALA A 89 -0.34 31.76 -30.63
CA ALA A 89 -0.70 33.13 -30.95
C ALA A 89 0.43 34.13 -30.59
N ALA A 90 1.06 33.96 -29.42
CA ALA A 90 2.21 34.78 -29.01
C ALA A 90 3.45 34.54 -29.87
N LYS A 91 3.68 33.31 -30.35
CA LYS A 91 4.80 32.98 -31.25
C LYS A 91 4.60 33.57 -32.66
N LYS A 92 3.37 33.54 -33.19
CA LYS A 92 3.03 34.19 -34.47
C LYS A 92 3.09 35.71 -34.40
N ALA A 93 2.84 36.31 -33.24
CA ALA A 93 3.03 37.75 -33.04
C ALA A 93 4.51 38.14 -32.90
N ALA A 94 5.34 37.29 -32.28
CA ALA A 94 6.78 37.53 -32.13
C ALA A 94 7.59 37.30 -33.42
N GLU A 95 7.11 36.44 -34.33
CA GLU A 95 7.76 36.14 -35.61
C GLU A 95 7.44 37.20 -36.71
N ALA A 96 6.55 38.16 -36.42
CA ALA A 96 6.22 39.29 -37.28
C ALA A 96 6.98 40.59 -36.93
N GLU A 97 7.77 40.61 -35.84
CA GLU A 97 8.42 41.80 -35.27
C GLU A 97 9.94 41.62 -35.05
N ALA A 98 10.61 40.75 -35.81
CA ALA A 98 12.05 40.49 -35.63
C ALA A 98 12.82 40.38 -36.97
N GLU A 99 12.87 41.46 -37.74
CA GLU A 99 14.09 41.84 -38.48
C GLU A 99 14.62 43.14 -37.86
N GLY A 100 15.69 43.06 -37.06
CA GLY A 100 16.34 44.24 -36.46
C GLY A 100 17.18 43.95 -35.20
N GLU A 101 18.46 43.68 -35.42
CA GLU A 101 19.66 44.03 -34.63
C GLU A 101 19.88 43.62 -33.13
N THR A 102 20.94 42.79 -32.98
CA THR A 102 22.08 42.78 -32.03
C THR A 102 21.95 42.64 -30.49
N ALA A 103 22.66 41.60 -30.01
CA ALA A 103 23.63 41.52 -28.88
C ALA A 103 23.21 41.58 -27.38
N ASP A 104 23.39 40.40 -26.76
CA ASP A 104 24.04 40.06 -25.46
C ASP A 104 23.32 40.12 -24.08
N SER A 105 23.61 39.06 -23.31
CA SER A 105 23.57 38.85 -21.84
C SER A 105 22.31 38.41 -21.03
N ALA A 106 22.45 37.19 -20.48
CA ALA A 106 22.24 36.74 -19.08
C ALA A 106 20.84 36.42 -18.46
N GLU A 107 20.74 35.15 -18.00
CA GLU A 107 20.07 34.55 -16.82
C GLU A 107 18.60 34.90 -16.40
N SER A 108 17.73 33.88 -16.30
CA SER A 108 17.33 33.23 -15.01
C SER A 108 15.90 32.61 -14.99
N ALA A 109 15.83 31.42 -14.38
CA ALA A 109 14.78 30.87 -13.48
C ALA A 109 13.43 30.22 -13.95
N SER A 110 13.30 28.96 -13.46
CA SER A 110 12.14 28.25 -12.84
C SER A 110 10.96 27.78 -13.72
N GLU A 111 10.77 26.46 -13.88
CA GLU A 111 10.03 25.49 -13.02
C GLU A 111 8.51 25.71 -12.94
N HIS A 112 7.68 24.79 -13.48
CA HIS A 112 7.00 23.75 -12.68
C HIS A 112 6.08 22.87 -13.56
N GLU A 113 6.33 21.56 -13.56
CA GLU A 113 5.30 20.54 -13.82
C GLU A 113 4.55 20.23 -12.52
N GLU A 114 3.23 20.10 -12.58
CA GLU A 114 2.42 19.50 -11.52
C GLU A 114 2.12 18.03 -11.84
N ALA A 115 2.79 17.14 -11.10
CA ALA A 115 2.48 15.72 -11.07
C ALA A 115 1.47 15.42 -9.95
N ARG A 116 0.48 14.63 -10.37
CA ARG A 116 -0.65 14.03 -9.66
C ARG A 116 -0.35 13.53 -8.24
N GLN A 117 -1.31 13.79 -7.36
CA GLN A 117 -1.36 13.36 -5.97
C GLN A 117 -1.48 11.84 -5.87
N ASN A 118 -0.48 11.19 -5.28
CA ASN A 118 -0.56 9.81 -4.80
C ASN A 118 -0.63 9.82 -3.26
N ILE A 119 -1.74 9.33 -2.73
CA ILE A 119 -2.00 9.13 -1.30
C ILE A 119 -1.06 8.04 -0.76
N SER A 120 -0.15 8.40 0.15
CA SER A 120 0.76 7.45 0.80
C SER A 120 0.21 7.01 2.16
N VAL A 121 -0.31 5.78 2.23
CA VAL A 121 -0.57 5.08 3.50
C VAL A 121 0.77 4.52 4.02
N VAL A 122 1.17 4.93 5.22
CA VAL A 122 2.43 4.48 5.85
C VAL A 122 2.12 3.36 6.83
N PHE A 123 2.78 2.20 6.63
CA PHE A 123 2.72 1.04 7.52
C PHE A 123 4.01 0.96 8.35
N ASP A 124 3.91 0.46 9.58
CA ASP A 124 5.06 0.16 10.44
C ASP A 124 5.76 -1.14 10.00
N ASP A 125 6.99 -1.39 10.48
CA ASP A 125 7.85 -2.54 10.16
C ASP A 125 7.23 -3.90 10.58
N GLU A 126 6.12 -3.90 11.33
CA GLU A 126 5.30 -5.08 11.67
C GLU A 126 4.01 -5.22 10.83
N GLY A 127 3.75 -4.29 9.89
CA GLY A 127 2.65 -4.38 8.91
C GLY A 127 1.27 -3.93 9.40
N ASN A 128 1.18 -3.16 10.49
CA ASN A 128 -0.07 -2.55 10.95
C ASN A 128 -0.22 -1.10 10.48
N GLU A 129 -1.47 -0.70 10.21
CA GLU A 129 -1.84 0.69 9.89
C GLU A 129 -1.82 1.54 11.17
N VAL A 130 -1.03 2.61 11.17
CA VAL A 130 -0.94 3.55 12.30
C VAL A 130 -1.95 4.67 12.08
N GLY A 131 -3.11 4.56 12.75
CA GLY A 131 -4.06 5.67 12.86
C GLY A 131 -3.45 6.80 13.68
N THR A 132 -3.43 8.01 13.11
CA THR A 132 -2.90 9.19 13.78
C THR A 132 -3.90 9.73 14.78
N ASP A 133 -3.84 9.28 16.04
CA ASP A 133 -4.41 10.00 17.18
C ASP A 133 -3.69 9.65 18.49
N GLY A 134 -3.37 10.69 19.28
CA GLY A 134 -3.27 10.57 20.73
C GLY A 134 -1.90 10.27 21.35
N ARG A 135 -1.05 11.29 21.42
CA ARG A 135 0.07 11.47 22.36
C ARG A 135 -0.31 11.09 23.81
N ARG A 136 0.46 10.21 24.47
CA ARG A 136 0.65 10.24 25.93
C ARG A 136 2.05 9.77 26.33
N GLU A 137 2.65 10.61 27.16
CA GLU A 137 4.03 10.63 27.63
C GLU A 137 4.38 9.53 28.64
N ARG A 138 5.68 9.22 28.75
CA ARG A 138 6.47 8.91 29.98
C ARG A 138 7.87 8.47 29.50
N LYS A 139 8.89 9.33 29.53
CA LYS A 139 9.71 9.83 30.66
C LYS A 139 10.77 8.79 31.13
N SER A 140 11.98 8.97 30.59
CA SER A 140 13.36 8.86 31.16
C SER A 140 13.57 7.98 32.41
N GLU A 141 14.40 6.92 32.41
CA GLU A 141 15.89 6.84 32.49
C GLU A 141 16.26 6.07 33.79
N PRO A 142 17.50 5.59 34.05
CA PRO A 142 18.60 5.21 33.15
C PRO A 142 19.30 3.86 33.52
N GLU A 143 20.32 3.59 32.71
CA GLU A 143 21.41 2.62 32.60
C GLU A 143 22.10 1.99 33.84
N SER A 144 22.59 0.75 33.68
CA SER A 144 24.01 0.29 33.85
C SER A 144 24.07 -1.25 33.72
N GLU A 145 24.74 -1.82 32.70
CA GLU A 145 26.14 -2.30 32.67
C GLU A 145 26.52 -3.27 33.81
N SER A 146 26.49 -4.58 33.54
CA SER A 146 27.66 -5.48 33.33
C SER A 146 28.43 -5.91 34.59
N LEU A 147 28.50 -7.22 34.86
CA LEU A 147 29.74 -8.03 34.92
C LEU A 147 29.53 -9.38 35.61
N GLU A 148 30.34 -10.34 35.16
CA GLU A 148 30.35 -11.76 35.47
C GLU A 148 31.05 -12.13 36.79
N SER A 149 30.69 -13.32 37.29
CA SER A 149 31.53 -14.33 37.97
C SER A 149 32.19 -14.03 39.33
N LYS A 150 31.74 -14.74 40.36
CA LYS A 150 32.61 -15.54 41.26
C LYS A 150 31.93 -16.83 41.69
N GLU A 151 32.59 -17.95 41.41
CA GLU A 151 32.34 -19.27 42.02
C GLU A 151 32.67 -19.25 43.52
N ALA A 152 31.86 -19.95 44.31
CA ALA A 152 32.27 -20.62 45.55
C ALA A 152 31.23 -21.71 45.91
N THR A 153 31.63 -22.96 45.86
CA THR A 153 31.03 -24.12 46.57
C THR A 153 31.72 -24.30 47.93
N PRO A 154 31.29 -25.20 48.85
CA PRO A 154 29.95 -25.67 49.24
C PRO A 154 29.73 -25.66 50.79
N ASP A 155 28.53 -26.06 51.20
CA ASP A 155 28.12 -26.62 52.52
C ASP A 155 28.00 -25.73 53.78
N ALA A 156 26.74 -25.42 54.16
CA ALA A 156 26.22 -25.57 55.53
C ALA A 156 24.68 -25.32 55.63
N LYS A 157 23.97 -26.30 56.21
CA LYS A 157 22.61 -26.29 56.86
C LYS A 157 21.33 -26.42 56.00
N PRO A 158 20.58 -27.54 56.12
CA PRO A 158 19.24 -27.71 55.55
C PRO A 158 18.16 -27.45 56.62
N ALA A 159 17.69 -26.21 56.75
CA ALA A 159 16.48 -25.94 57.55
C ALA A 159 15.72 -24.66 57.14
N ALA A 160 16.39 -23.71 56.46
CA ALA A 160 15.77 -22.45 56.01
C ALA A 160 15.26 -22.47 54.54
N SER A 161 15.52 -23.54 53.77
CA SER A 161 15.16 -23.62 52.34
C SER A 161 13.73 -24.13 52.06
N ALA A 162 13.07 -24.73 53.04
CA ALA A 162 11.71 -25.27 52.87
C ALA A 162 10.63 -24.17 52.85
N SER A 163 10.78 -23.13 53.67
CA SER A 163 9.84 -21.99 53.73
C SER A 163 9.93 -21.09 52.49
N ALA A 164 11.14 -20.83 51.99
CA ALA A 164 11.37 -20.10 50.75
C ALA A 164 10.84 -20.84 49.50
N SER A 165 10.95 -22.18 49.48
CA SER A 165 10.36 -23.02 48.42
C SER A 165 8.82 -22.98 48.43
N ALA A 166 8.19 -22.97 49.61
CA ALA A 166 6.75 -22.84 49.75
C ALA A 166 6.24 -21.45 49.29
N GLN A 167 6.95 -20.37 49.63
CA GLN A 167 6.64 -19.02 49.16
C GLN A 167 6.81 -18.88 47.64
N SER A 168 7.86 -19.48 47.06
CA SER A 168 8.05 -19.52 45.60
C SER A 168 6.93 -20.27 44.88
N LYS A 169 6.46 -21.40 45.42
CA LYS A 169 5.30 -22.14 44.88
C LYS A 169 4.02 -21.31 44.92
N ARG A 170 3.75 -20.61 46.03
CA ARG A 170 2.61 -19.68 46.15
C ARG A 170 2.70 -18.54 45.13
N ASN A 171 3.88 -17.93 44.97
CA ASN A 171 4.11 -16.89 43.97
C ASN A 171 3.92 -17.41 42.53
N LEU A 172 4.34 -18.65 42.23
CA LEU A 172 4.11 -19.29 40.94
C LEU A 172 2.63 -19.61 40.71
N GLU A 173 1.90 -20.03 41.74
CA GLU A 173 0.46 -20.26 41.69
C GLU A 173 -0.31 -18.95 41.45
N GLU A 174 0.10 -17.85 42.10
CA GLU A 174 -0.44 -16.52 41.85
C GLU A 174 -0.15 -16.02 40.43
N LEU A 175 1.05 -16.27 39.90
CA LEU A 175 1.39 -15.93 38.53
C LEU A 175 0.57 -16.77 37.53
N ARG A 176 0.33 -18.05 37.84
CA ARG A 176 -0.52 -18.93 37.04
C ARG A 176 -1.98 -18.48 37.08
N SER A 177 -2.51 -18.07 38.23
CA SER A 177 -3.89 -17.57 38.35
C SER A 177 -4.06 -16.22 37.64
N LYS A 178 -3.07 -15.31 37.74
CA LYS A 178 -3.02 -14.05 36.97
C LYS A 178 -2.96 -14.31 35.46
N LEU A 179 -2.17 -15.29 35.01
CA LEU A 179 -2.11 -15.68 33.61
C LEU A 179 -3.44 -16.28 33.12
N GLN A 180 -4.05 -17.18 33.89
CA GLN A 180 -5.32 -17.82 33.57
C GLN A 180 -6.47 -16.81 33.48
N SER A 181 -6.56 -15.88 34.45
CA SER A 181 -7.55 -14.79 34.40
C SER A 181 -7.34 -13.88 33.19
N LYS A 182 -6.10 -13.56 32.83
CA LYS A 182 -5.80 -12.79 31.61
C LYS A 182 -6.19 -13.55 30.34
N ILE A 183 -5.95 -14.86 30.28
CA ILE A 183 -6.37 -15.71 29.16
C ILE A 183 -7.89 -15.76 29.06
N GLN A 184 -8.61 -15.91 30.17
CA GLN A 184 -10.07 -15.89 30.20
C GLN A 184 -10.62 -14.53 29.74
N GLN A 185 -10.04 -13.41 30.20
CA GLN A 185 -10.40 -12.07 29.72
C GLN A 185 -10.20 -11.94 28.19
N MET A 186 -9.08 -12.43 27.66
CA MET A 186 -8.81 -12.39 26.21
C MET A 186 -9.74 -13.32 25.42
N LYS A 187 -10.11 -14.48 25.96
CA LYS A 187 -11.08 -15.40 25.36
C LYS A 187 -12.49 -14.79 25.32
N ASN A 188 -12.93 -14.16 26.41
CA ASN A 188 -14.20 -13.45 26.48
C ASN A 188 -14.23 -12.27 25.50
N LYS A 189 -13.16 -11.45 25.44
CA LYS A 189 -13.03 -10.34 24.47
C LYS A 189 -13.11 -10.80 23.01
N ARG A 190 -12.52 -11.96 22.70
CA ARG A 190 -12.53 -12.55 21.35
C ARG A 190 -13.79 -13.37 21.05
N ARG A 191 -14.71 -13.50 22.01
CA ARG A 191 -15.90 -14.38 21.93
C ARG A 191 -15.55 -15.78 21.44
N ALA A 192 -14.44 -16.32 21.95
CA ALA A 192 -13.95 -17.64 21.57
C ALA A 192 -14.97 -18.72 21.99
N PRO A 193 -15.10 -19.83 21.24
CA PRO A 193 -16.01 -20.90 21.60
C PRO A 193 -15.70 -21.43 23.02
N GLY A 194 -16.72 -21.55 23.85
CA GLY A 194 -16.61 -21.93 25.28
C GLY A 194 -16.21 -20.80 26.24
N SER A 195 -16.18 -19.54 25.79
CA SER A 195 -16.09 -18.38 26.69
C SER A 195 -17.47 -17.99 27.24
N GLN A 196 -17.53 -17.40 28.44
CA GLN A 196 -18.76 -16.94 29.09
C GLN A 196 -19.31 -15.64 28.48
N ALA A 197 -18.78 -15.21 27.33
CA ALA A 197 -19.22 -13.99 26.66
C ALA A 197 -20.53 -14.23 25.90
N GLU A 198 -21.50 -13.33 26.07
CA GLU A 198 -22.77 -13.36 25.35
C GLU A 198 -22.53 -13.38 23.83
N GLY A 199 -23.05 -14.43 23.17
CA GLY A 199 -22.89 -14.67 21.73
C GLY A 199 -21.68 -15.52 21.32
N ALA A 200 -20.88 -16.03 22.27
CA ALA A 200 -19.90 -17.07 21.98
C ALA A 200 -20.59 -18.44 21.87
N PRO A 201 -20.36 -19.23 20.81
CA PRO A 201 -20.96 -20.56 20.69
C PRO A 201 -20.29 -21.52 21.70
N ALA A 202 -21.08 -22.11 22.59
CA ALA A 202 -20.59 -23.01 23.64
C ALA A 202 -20.32 -24.43 23.10
N SER A 203 -21.07 -24.87 22.09
CA SER A 203 -20.95 -26.20 21.47
C SER A 203 -20.76 -26.12 19.95
N ARG A 204 -20.06 -27.11 19.37
CA ARG A 204 -19.89 -27.29 17.92
C ARG A 204 -21.23 -27.34 17.17
N GLU A 205 -22.28 -27.85 17.81
CA GLU A 205 -23.63 -27.91 17.25
C GLU A 205 -24.27 -26.53 17.14
N GLN A 206 -24.01 -25.65 18.11
CA GLN A 206 -24.47 -24.24 18.05
C GLN A 206 -23.77 -23.46 16.93
N ILE A 207 -22.52 -23.80 16.60
CA ILE A 207 -21.82 -23.21 15.44
C ILE A 207 -22.50 -23.62 14.13
N LEU A 208 -22.88 -24.90 14.02
CA LEU A 208 -23.57 -25.41 12.82
C LEU A 208 -24.98 -24.84 12.68
N SER A 209 -25.74 -24.70 13.78
CA SER A 209 -27.08 -24.11 13.74
C SER A 209 -27.05 -22.62 13.41
N LEU A 210 -26.12 -21.85 13.97
CA LEU A 210 -25.94 -20.43 13.62
C LEU A 210 -25.53 -20.26 12.15
N ARG A 211 -24.69 -21.15 11.62
CA ARG A 211 -24.30 -21.14 10.21
C ARG A 211 -25.47 -21.44 9.28
N LYS A 212 -26.34 -22.39 9.65
CA LYS A 212 -27.59 -22.70 8.92
C LYS A 212 -28.56 -21.52 8.93
N ARG A 213 -28.85 -20.95 10.10
CA ARG A 213 -29.75 -19.78 10.25
C ARG A 213 -29.26 -18.58 9.44
N LYS A 214 -27.94 -18.33 9.41
CA LYS A 214 -27.35 -17.25 8.60
C LYS A 214 -27.45 -17.51 7.09
N ALA A 215 -27.38 -18.77 6.66
CA ALA A 215 -27.57 -19.14 5.27
C ALA A 215 -29.03 -18.97 4.83
N GLU A 216 -29.99 -19.33 5.68
CA GLU A 216 -31.43 -19.15 5.43
C GLU A 216 -31.82 -17.67 5.33
N LEU A 217 -31.31 -16.82 6.23
CA LEU A 217 -31.55 -15.37 6.16
C LEU A 217 -31.00 -14.75 4.87
N ARG A 218 -29.84 -15.21 4.38
CA ARG A 218 -29.29 -14.76 3.09
C ARG A 218 -30.14 -15.24 1.92
N LYS A 219 -30.65 -16.47 1.97
CA LYS A 219 -31.54 -17.00 0.94
C LYS A 219 -32.83 -16.19 0.88
N ARG A 220 -33.48 -15.92 2.02
CA ARG A 220 -34.68 -15.08 2.10
C ARG A 220 -34.46 -13.65 1.60
N LYS A 221 -33.32 -13.04 1.94
CA LYS A 221 -32.96 -11.70 1.44
C LYS A 221 -32.79 -11.68 -0.08
N ILE A 222 -32.30 -12.76 -0.69
CA ILE A 222 -32.17 -12.83 -2.15
C ILE A 222 -33.54 -12.99 -2.80
N GLU A 223 -34.41 -13.80 -2.22
CA GLU A 223 -35.78 -14.06 -2.69
C GLU A 223 -36.67 -12.81 -2.58
N GLU A 224 -36.57 -12.04 -1.48
CA GLU A 224 -37.28 -10.77 -1.28
C GLU A 224 -36.87 -9.69 -2.29
N VAL A 225 -35.61 -9.71 -2.74
CA VAL A 225 -35.10 -8.78 -3.77
C VAL A 225 -35.53 -9.21 -5.17
N GLU A 226 -35.72 -10.51 -5.42
CA GLU A 226 -36.25 -11.00 -6.70
C GLU A 226 -37.75 -10.70 -6.86
N ASP A 227 -38.55 -10.73 -5.78
CA ASP A 227 -39.98 -10.42 -5.83
C ASP A 227 -40.29 -8.90 -5.91
N SER A 228 -39.46 -8.03 -5.33
CA SER A 228 -39.74 -6.58 -5.33
C SER A 228 -39.47 -5.90 -6.67
N ASP A 229 -38.73 -6.53 -7.58
CA ASP A 229 -38.34 -5.97 -8.88
C ASP A 229 -39.39 -6.24 -9.99
N SER A 230 -40.48 -6.95 -9.65
CA SER A 230 -41.54 -7.32 -10.61
C SER A 230 -42.79 -6.42 -10.55
N GLU A 231 -42.92 -5.49 -9.61
CA GLU A 231 -44.19 -4.77 -9.34
C GLU A 231 -44.16 -3.24 -9.52
N SER A 232 -43.04 -2.58 -9.85
CA SER A 232 -43.02 -1.09 -9.91
C SER A 232 -42.75 -0.52 -11.31
N GLU A 233 -43.74 -0.61 -12.20
CA GLU A 233 -43.74 0.08 -13.51
C GLU A 233 -45.11 0.76 -13.75
N LYS A 234 -45.34 1.94 -13.14
CA LYS A 234 -46.28 2.99 -13.65
C LYS A 234 -46.35 4.24 -12.76
N SER A 235 -46.07 5.41 -13.35
CA SER A 235 -46.93 6.63 -13.39
C SER A 235 -46.14 7.95 -13.31
N ASP A 236 -46.30 8.75 -14.37
CA ASP A 236 -46.07 10.20 -14.49
C ASP A 236 -46.77 11.03 -13.39
N SER A 237 -46.17 12.17 -13.00
CA SER A 237 -46.69 13.52 -13.35
C SER A 237 -45.87 14.67 -12.73
N ASP A 238 -45.83 15.77 -13.46
CA ASP A 238 -45.22 17.09 -13.23
C ASP A 238 -45.51 17.79 -11.89
N ALA A 239 -44.57 18.64 -11.41
CA ALA A 239 -44.86 19.94 -10.77
C ALA A 239 -43.59 20.78 -10.48
N ASP A 240 -43.65 22.03 -10.92
CA ASP A 240 -42.72 23.17 -10.79
C ASP A 240 -42.57 23.68 -9.32
N GLY A 241 -41.45 24.33 -8.98
CA GLY A 241 -41.27 24.93 -7.64
C GLY A 241 -39.89 25.51 -7.32
N ASP A 242 -39.79 26.83 -7.51
CA ASP A 242 -38.68 27.76 -7.25
C ASP A 242 -38.20 27.89 -5.77
N ALA A 243 -36.98 28.43 -5.64
CA ALA A 243 -36.43 29.26 -4.55
C ALA A 243 -35.51 28.68 -3.43
N GLN A 244 -34.28 29.24 -3.47
CA GLN A 244 -33.50 29.88 -2.41
C GLN A 244 -32.41 29.11 -1.64
N GLY A 245 -31.18 29.65 -1.76
CA GLY A 245 -29.97 29.20 -1.11
C GLY A 245 -29.74 29.76 0.30
N GLY A 246 -28.90 29.04 1.04
CA GLY A 246 -28.29 29.48 2.29
C GLY A 246 -26.93 28.81 2.44
N VAL A 247 -25.86 29.59 2.36
CA VAL A 247 -24.48 29.14 2.59
C VAL A 247 -24.09 29.60 3.99
N ASP A 248 -23.82 28.64 4.89
CA ASP A 248 -23.40 28.91 6.26
C ASP A 248 -21.95 29.44 6.29
N THR A 249 -21.76 30.66 6.79
CA THR A 249 -20.49 31.41 6.80
C THR A 249 -19.70 31.30 8.11
N THR A 250 -20.01 30.35 8.99
CA THR A 250 -19.55 30.36 10.40
C THR A 250 -18.13 29.82 10.65
N GLY A 251 -17.29 29.68 9.61
CA GLY A 251 -15.92 29.17 9.74
C GLY A 251 -14.89 29.72 8.74
N VAL A 252 -15.20 30.80 8.02
CA VAL A 252 -14.30 31.32 6.98
C VAL A 252 -13.50 32.51 7.53
N MET A 253 -12.28 32.25 8.01
CA MET A 253 -11.28 33.30 8.23
C MET A 253 -10.56 33.57 6.91
N PHE A 254 -10.75 34.76 6.34
CA PHE A 254 -10.23 35.15 5.02
C PHE A 254 -8.73 35.54 5.00
N GLN A 255 -8.04 35.45 6.15
CA GLN A 255 -6.64 35.84 6.23
C GLN A 255 -5.72 34.66 6.50
N ASN A 256 -4.82 34.40 5.55
CA ASN A 256 -3.66 33.54 5.75
C ASN A 256 -2.63 34.28 6.62
N ILE A 257 -2.59 33.99 7.91
CA ILE A 257 -1.54 34.51 8.80
C ILE A 257 -0.22 33.81 8.45
N MET A 258 0.73 34.61 7.95
CA MET A 258 2.10 34.20 7.66
C MET A 258 3.05 34.89 8.64
N PHE A 259 3.84 34.11 9.38
CA PHE A 259 4.88 34.65 10.24
C PHE A 259 6.15 34.97 9.44
N ASN A 260 7.00 35.87 9.95
CA ASN A 260 8.28 36.24 9.32
C ASN A 260 9.21 35.04 9.08
N ASP A 261 9.06 33.94 9.85
CA ASP A 261 9.80 32.68 9.65
C ASP A 261 9.22 31.81 8.50
N GLY A 262 8.22 32.31 7.77
CA GLY A 262 7.56 31.64 6.66
C GLY A 262 6.61 30.51 7.07
N GLU A 263 6.30 30.41 8.36
CA GLU A 263 5.30 29.50 8.89
C GLU A 263 3.89 30.04 8.61
N ARG A 264 3.00 29.16 8.15
CA ARG A 264 1.59 29.48 7.89
C ARG A 264 0.73 28.91 9.00
N ALA A 265 -0.11 29.72 9.63
CA ALA A 265 -1.10 29.19 10.56
C ALA A 265 -2.14 28.35 9.80
N THR A 266 -2.59 27.24 10.39
CA THR A 266 -3.75 26.50 9.87
C THR A 266 -5.01 27.33 10.05
N SER A 267 -6.07 27.02 9.29
CA SER A 267 -7.40 27.67 9.39
C SER A 267 -7.92 27.78 10.83
N ASP A 268 -7.62 26.77 11.65
CA ASP A 268 -8.09 26.68 13.03
C ASP A 268 -7.20 27.47 14.01
N LEU A 269 -6.11 28.10 13.54
CA LEU A 269 -5.05 28.77 14.31
C LEU A 269 -4.35 27.89 15.37
N GLN A 270 -4.75 26.62 15.51
CA GLN A 270 -4.21 25.69 16.51
C GLN A 270 -2.86 25.09 16.14
N LYS A 271 -2.52 25.04 14.84
CA LYS A 271 -1.29 24.41 14.35
C LYS A 271 -0.56 25.33 13.38
N LEU A 272 0.76 25.28 13.41
CA LEU A 272 1.62 25.98 12.44
C LEU A 272 2.04 24.97 11.37
N ARG A 273 1.65 25.22 10.13
CA ARG A 273 2.12 24.48 8.97
C ARG A 273 3.50 25.01 8.60
N ARG A 274 4.53 24.31 9.08
CA ARG A 274 5.92 24.60 8.71
C ARG A 274 6.11 24.36 7.22
N LYS A 275 6.55 25.37 6.47
CA LYS A 275 6.78 25.28 5.02
C LYS A 275 7.71 24.09 4.74
N LEU A 276 7.37 23.27 3.75
CA LEU A 276 8.16 22.12 3.27
C LEU A 276 9.60 22.51 2.87
N ALA A 277 9.92 23.80 2.79
CA ALA A 277 11.24 24.37 2.59
C ALA A 277 12.33 23.88 3.59
N ARG A 278 11.96 23.42 4.79
CA ARG A 278 12.94 22.76 5.69
C ARG A 278 13.28 21.31 5.27
N LYS A 279 12.57 20.70 4.32
CA LYS A 279 12.90 19.41 3.69
C LYS A 279 13.92 19.53 2.53
N GLY A 280 14.40 20.74 2.24
CA GLY A 280 15.23 21.04 1.07
C GLY A 280 16.71 21.37 1.35
N LYS A 281 17.23 21.15 2.56
CA LYS A 281 18.65 21.43 2.85
C LYS A 281 19.44 20.12 2.92
N GLY A 282 19.76 19.58 1.75
CA GLY A 282 20.69 18.48 1.58
C GLY A 282 20.08 17.20 1.00
N PRO A 283 20.93 16.19 0.72
CA PRO A 283 20.50 14.91 0.18
C PRO A 283 19.44 14.21 1.03
N ALA A 284 18.58 13.43 0.37
CA ALA A 284 17.59 12.62 1.08
C ALA A 284 18.29 11.66 2.05
N ASN A 285 17.72 11.50 3.26
CA ASN A 285 18.27 10.65 4.32
C ASN A 285 18.63 9.21 3.90
N ASN A 286 17.96 8.69 2.86
CA ASN A 286 18.17 7.33 2.34
C ASN A 286 19.25 7.25 1.27
N ASP A 287 19.66 8.37 0.68
CA ASP A 287 20.67 8.43 -0.36
C ASP A 287 22.09 8.54 0.22
N ILE A 288 22.61 7.38 0.62
CA ILE A 288 23.95 7.23 1.18
C ILE A 288 25.04 7.69 0.19
N ARG A 289 24.81 7.56 -1.13
CA ARG A 289 25.80 7.95 -2.14
C ARG A 289 25.93 9.46 -2.19
N ALA A 290 24.80 10.17 -2.18
CA ALA A 290 24.81 11.62 -2.15
C ALA A 290 25.41 12.17 -0.84
N HIS A 291 25.13 11.55 0.32
CA HIS A 291 25.81 11.90 1.57
C HIS A 291 27.33 11.67 1.49
N LEU A 292 27.76 10.56 0.89
CA LEU A 292 29.19 10.27 0.71
C LEU A 292 29.85 11.32 -0.21
N LYS A 293 29.20 11.68 -1.32
CA LYS A 293 29.67 12.74 -2.22
C LYS A 293 29.80 14.08 -1.49
N LEU A 294 28.80 14.47 -0.69
CA LEU A 294 28.85 15.69 0.11
C LEU A 294 30.06 15.73 1.05
N VAL A 295 30.35 14.59 1.70
CA VAL A 295 31.51 14.45 2.59
C VAL A 295 32.82 14.53 1.82
N GLU A 296 32.89 13.93 0.63
CA GLU A 296 34.05 14.03 -0.26
C GLU A 296 34.29 15.45 -0.75
N ASP A 297 33.23 16.16 -1.16
CA ASP A 297 33.26 17.55 -1.59
C ASP A 297 33.70 18.47 -0.44
N GLN A 298 33.18 18.26 0.78
CA GLN A 298 33.61 19.00 1.97
C GLN A 298 35.10 18.77 2.28
N LYS A 299 35.57 17.52 2.17
CA LYS A 299 37.00 17.20 2.35
C LYS A 299 37.87 17.82 1.27
N ALA A 300 37.44 17.82 0.02
CA ALA A 300 38.14 18.48 -1.07
C ALA A 300 38.24 20.00 -0.82
N LYS A 301 37.15 20.63 -0.37
CA LYS A 301 37.12 22.05 0.00
C LYS A 301 38.02 22.40 1.18
N LEU A 302 38.19 21.50 2.15
CA LEU A 302 39.13 21.70 3.27
C LEU A 302 40.58 21.53 2.82
N LYS A 303 40.86 20.53 1.98
CA LYS A 303 42.22 20.29 1.45
C LYS A 303 42.75 21.43 0.57
N GLY A 304 41.87 22.16 -0.11
CA GLY A 304 42.25 23.29 -0.97
C GLY A 304 42.52 24.61 -0.23
N LYS A 305 42.56 24.62 1.11
CA LYS A 305 42.74 25.82 1.94
C LYS A 305 44.01 25.71 2.78
N ASP A 306 44.51 26.83 3.26
CA ASP A 306 45.71 26.88 4.12
C ASP A 306 45.46 26.23 5.48
N GLU A 307 46.53 25.71 6.11
CA GLU A 307 46.43 24.93 7.36
C GLU A 307 45.78 25.71 8.51
N LEU A 308 46.09 27.01 8.65
CA LEU A 308 45.46 27.87 9.66
C LEU A 308 43.95 28.03 9.43
N ASP A 309 43.55 28.16 8.17
CA ASP A 309 42.14 28.31 7.80
C ASP A 309 41.39 26.97 7.86
N GLN A 310 42.08 25.86 7.62
CA GLN A 310 41.55 24.52 7.87
C GLN A 310 41.19 24.37 9.36
N ILE A 311 42.09 24.73 10.28
CA ILE A 311 41.84 24.63 11.73
C ILE A 311 40.63 25.47 12.12
N LYS A 312 40.59 26.74 11.71
CA LYS A 312 39.44 27.64 11.98
C LYS A 312 38.13 27.08 11.43
N GLN A 313 38.14 26.47 10.24
CA GLN A 313 36.95 25.89 9.63
C GLN A 313 36.52 24.59 10.28
N LEU A 314 37.46 23.76 10.73
CA LEU A 314 37.16 22.56 11.50
C LEU A 314 36.53 22.92 12.84
N GLU A 315 37.02 23.96 13.53
CA GLU A 315 36.42 24.47 14.76
C GLU A 315 35.00 25.01 14.51
N LYS A 316 34.82 25.87 13.49
CA LYS A 316 33.50 26.36 13.10
C LYS A 316 32.53 25.21 12.78
N SER A 317 32.98 24.23 11.99
CA SER A 317 32.17 23.06 11.62
C SER A 317 31.82 22.19 12.84
N LYS A 318 32.75 22.05 13.80
CA LYS A 318 32.52 21.31 15.05
C LYS A 318 31.42 21.96 15.89
N TRP A 319 31.45 23.28 16.05
CA TRP A 319 30.43 24.01 16.80
C TRP A 319 29.07 24.02 16.07
N GLN A 320 29.06 24.25 14.76
CA GLN A 320 27.83 24.15 13.96
C GLN A 320 27.22 22.75 14.04
N LYS A 321 28.04 21.70 13.95
CA LYS A 321 27.59 20.31 14.10
C LYS A 321 27.00 20.07 15.49
N ALA A 322 27.64 20.55 16.56
CA ALA A 322 27.11 20.43 17.92
C ALA A 322 25.77 21.16 18.09
N MET A 323 25.64 22.37 17.53
CA MET A 323 24.40 23.14 17.54
C MET A 323 23.26 22.42 16.80
N LEU A 324 23.53 21.89 15.61
CA LEU A 324 22.52 21.15 14.83
C LEU A 324 22.14 19.82 15.49
N GLN A 325 23.09 19.15 16.14
CA GLN A 325 22.81 17.95 16.94
C GLN A 325 21.95 18.27 18.16
N ALA A 326 22.20 19.40 18.83
CA ALA A 326 21.37 19.89 19.93
C ALA A 326 19.97 20.32 19.48
N GLU A 327 19.83 20.83 18.25
CA GLU A 327 18.52 21.07 17.60
C GLU A 327 17.76 19.75 17.33
N GLY A 328 18.45 18.61 17.35
CA GLY A 328 17.89 17.28 17.10
C GLY A 328 18.04 16.80 15.65
N ILE A 329 18.83 17.50 14.83
CA ILE A 329 19.11 17.09 13.44
C ILE A 329 20.14 15.96 13.44
N LYS A 330 19.79 14.83 12.83
CA LYS A 330 20.67 13.65 12.69
C LYS A 330 21.60 13.82 11.47
N LEU A 331 22.82 14.32 11.68
CA LEU A 331 23.84 14.42 10.63
C LEU A 331 24.47 13.05 10.29
N LYS A 332 24.72 12.80 9.00
CA LYS A 332 25.27 11.55 8.45
C LYS A 332 26.50 11.84 7.60
N ASP A 333 27.61 12.12 8.26
CA ASP A 333 28.82 12.61 7.57
C ASP A 333 30.02 11.64 7.69
N ASP A 334 29.84 10.51 8.39
CA ASP A 334 30.93 9.56 8.63
C ASP A 334 31.24 8.70 7.40
N GLU A 335 32.30 9.03 6.66
CA GLU A 335 32.73 8.34 5.43
C GLU A 335 32.82 6.81 5.60
N LYS A 336 33.42 6.32 6.69
CA LYS A 336 33.54 4.87 6.96
C LYS A 336 32.17 4.21 7.14
N LEU A 337 31.25 4.86 7.85
CA LEU A 337 29.90 4.33 8.07
C LEU A 337 29.06 4.40 6.79
N LEU A 338 29.16 5.49 6.04
CA LEU A 338 28.52 5.65 4.74
C LEU A 338 28.98 4.56 3.77
N ARG A 339 30.30 4.33 3.62
CA ARG A 339 30.84 3.23 2.82
C ARG A 339 30.37 1.85 3.28
N LYS A 340 30.36 1.57 4.59
CA LYS A 340 29.83 0.31 5.14
C LYS A 340 28.35 0.13 4.83
N SER A 341 27.57 1.20 4.93
CA SER A 341 26.12 1.17 4.64
C SER A 341 25.83 0.95 3.16
N LEU A 342 26.66 1.54 2.27
CA LEU A 342 26.64 1.30 0.83
C LEU A 342 26.95 -0.18 0.53
N LYS A 343 28.03 -0.73 1.09
CA LYS A 343 28.38 -2.16 0.96
C LYS A 343 27.28 -3.09 1.45
N ARG A 344 26.60 -2.76 2.56
CA ARG A 344 25.44 -3.52 3.06
C ARG A 344 24.26 -3.50 2.07
N LYS A 345 23.97 -2.34 1.46
CA LYS A 345 22.93 -2.24 0.42
C LYS A 345 23.31 -3.07 -0.81
N GLU A 346 24.56 -2.99 -1.26
CA GLU A 346 25.04 -3.80 -2.38
C GLU A 346 24.97 -5.30 -2.09
N ALA A 347 25.38 -5.73 -0.89
CA ALA A 347 25.27 -7.13 -0.48
C ALA A 347 23.81 -7.62 -0.48
N LYS A 348 22.87 -6.80 0.01
CA LYS A 348 21.43 -7.11 -0.08
C LYS A 348 20.97 -7.22 -1.54
N LYS A 349 21.40 -6.32 -2.42
CA LYS A 349 21.08 -6.37 -3.85
C LYS A 349 21.68 -7.60 -4.54
N ARG A 350 22.92 -7.97 -4.24
CA ARG A 350 23.57 -9.19 -4.72
C ARG A 350 22.81 -10.45 -4.28
N LYS A 351 22.42 -10.54 -3.00
CA LYS A 351 21.58 -11.65 -2.51
C LYS A 351 20.26 -11.73 -3.26
N SER A 352 19.56 -10.60 -3.40
CA SER A 352 18.28 -10.58 -4.13
C SER A 352 18.44 -10.95 -5.61
N ALA A 353 19.53 -10.55 -6.26
CA ALA A 353 19.82 -10.89 -7.65
C ALA A 353 20.08 -12.39 -7.81
N LEU A 354 20.88 -12.98 -6.91
CA LEU A 354 21.13 -14.42 -6.90
C LEU A 354 19.83 -15.20 -6.68
N GLU A 355 19.01 -14.82 -5.70
CA GLU A 355 17.72 -15.46 -5.46
C GLU A 355 16.78 -15.36 -6.67
N TRP A 356 16.74 -14.22 -7.35
CA TRP A 356 15.93 -14.07 -8.56
C TRP A 356 16.43 -14.95 -9.69
N SER A 357 17.75 -15.02 -9.89
CA SER A 357 18.35 -15.90 -10.89
C SER A 357 18.08 -17.38 -10.59
N GLU A 358 18.14 -17.79 -9.32
CA GLU A 358 17.81 -19.15 -8.87
C GLU A 358 16.33 -19.45 -9.12
N ARG A 359 15.43 -18.51 -8.83
CA ARG A 359 13.99 -18.65 -9.11
C ARG A 359 13.72 -18.78 -10.61
N GLN A 360 14.38 -17.99 -11.45
CA GLN A 360 14.26 -18.09 -12.90
C GLN A 360 14.75 -19.44 -13.42
N ARG A 361 15.91 -19.90 -12.96
CA ARG A 361 16.43 -21.25 -13.29
C ARG A 361 15.46 -22.33 -12.83
N ALA A 362 14.93 -22.25 -11.61
CA ALA A 362 13.94 -23.22 -11.12
C ALA A 362 12.66 -23.22 -11.95
N VAL A 363 12.19 -22.06 -12.43
CA VAL A 363 11.04 -21.98 -13.34
C VAL A 363 11.37 -22.64 -14.69
N GLN A 364 12.55 -22.40 -15.24
CA GLN A 364 13.00 -23.04 -16.48
C GLN A 364 13.09 -24.56 -16.32
N GLN A 365 13.72 -25.05 -15.25
CA GLN A 365 13.81 -26.48 -14.94
C GLN A 365 12.42 -27.12 -14.78
N ASN A 366 11.50 -26.48 -14.05
CA ASN A 366 10.13 -26.98 -13.93
C ASN A 366 9.37 -27.02 -15.29
N LYS A 367 9.69 -26.11 -16.21
CA LYS A 367 9.14 -26.11 -17.57
C LYS A 367 9.74 -27.25 -18.39
N SER A 368 11.07 -27.42 -18.38
CA SER A 368 11.75 -28.51 -19.09
C SER A 368 11.34 -29.87 -18.56
N ASP A 369 11.28 -30.07 -17.23
CA ASP A 369 10.84 -31.33 -16.62
C ASP A 369 9.41 -31.69 -17.03
N ARG A 370 8.53 -30.69 -17.10
CA ARG A 370 7.15 -30.90 -17.55
C ARG A 370 7.10 -31.24 -19.03
N ALA A 371 7.93 -30.62 -19.87
CA ALA A 371 8.03 -30.92 -21.29
C ALA A 371 8.56 -32.35 -21.50
N GLN A 372 9.69 -32.70 -20.88
CA GLN A 372 10.27 -34.03 -20.92
C GLN A 372 9.27 -35.11 -20.48
N ARG A 373 8.53 -34.91 -19.38
CA ARG A 373 7.49 -35.87 -18.97
C ARG A 373 6.35 -36.00 -19.98
N ARG A 374 6.01 -34.94 -20.73
CA ARG A 374 5.02 -35.03 -21.80
C ARG A 374 5.58 -35.81 -22.98
N GLU A 375 6.82 -35.56 -23.37
CA GLU A 375 7.52 -36.27 -24.45
C GLU A 375 7.63 -37.77 -24.14
N GLU A 376 8.06 -38.14 -22.93
CA GLU A 376 8.10 -39.52 -22.47
C GLU A 376 6.72 -40.18 -22.52
N ASN A 377 5.68 -39.47 -22.10
CA ASN A 377 4.31 -39.94 -22.17
C ASN A 377 3.81 -40.10 -23.61
N LEU A 378 4.16 -39.19 -24.51
CA LEU A 378 3.85 -39.32 -25.93
C LEU A 378 4.62 -40.49 -26.56
N LYS A 379 5.86 -40.73 -26.14
CA LYS A 379 6.65 -41.89 -26.55
C LYS A 379 5.99 -43.20 -26.10
N ILE A 380 5.60 -43.30 -24.83
CA ILE A 380 4.84 -44.47 -24.31
C ILE A 380 3.54 -44.68 -25.10
N ARG A 381 2.83 -43.61 -25.50
CA ARG A 381 1.63 -43.73 -26.36
C ARG A 381 1.95 -44.26 -27.75
N LYS A 382 3.07 -43.85 -28.34
CA LYS A 382 3.54 -44.38 -29.64
C LYS A 382 3.90 -45.85 -29.51
N ASP A 383 4.66 -46.21 -28.48
CA ASP A 383 5.12 -47.59 -28.25
C ASP A 383 3.98 -48.55 -27.90
N ASN A 384 2.95 -48.06 -27.19
CA ASN A 384 1.75 -48.86 -26.87
C ASN A 384 0.78 -49.02 -28.05
N LYS A 385 0.98 -48.30 -29.16
CA LYS A 385 0.09 -48.38 -30.33
C LYS A 385 0.21 -49.78 -30.96
N GLY A 386 -0.88 -50.52 -31.02
CA GLY A 386 -0.91 -51.89 -31.56
C GLY A 386 -0.54 -52.99 -30.55
N VAL A 387 -0.17 -52.65 -29.31
CA VAL A 387 0.13 -53.63 -28.25
C VAL A 387 -1.13 -53.98 -27.46
N LYS A 388 -1.36 -55.27 -27.17
CA LYS A 388 -2.50 -55.74 -26.34
C LYS A 388 -2.48 -55.08 -24.96
N ARG A 389 -3.66 -54.72 -24.42
CA ARG A 389 -3.84 -53.96 -23.16
C ARG A 389 -3.06 -54.52 -21.95
N SER A 390 -2.87 -55.84 -21.87
CA SER A 390 -2.14 -56.48 -20.76
C SER A 390 -0.62 -56.25 -20.80
N LYS A 391 -0.04 -55.94 -21.98
CA LYS A 391 1.40 -55.70 -22.17
C LYS A 391 1.76 -54.22 -22.34
N GLN A 392 0.79 -53.30 -22.24
CA GLN A 392 1.03 -51.88 -22.41
C GLN A 392 1.74 -51.25 -21.19
N GLN A 393 2.72 -50.41 -21.46
CA GLN A 393 3.43 -49.66 -20.42
C GLN A 393 2.55 -48.52 -19.88
N LYS A 394 2.49 -48.39 -18.55
CA LYS A 394 1.70 -47.35 -17.89
C LYS A 394 2.36 -45.97 -18.06
N MET A 395 1.51 -44.96 -18.31
CA MET A 395 1.92 -43.56 -18.44
C MET A 395 2.47 -42.98 -17.14
N LYS A 396 3.45 -42.09 -17.22
CA LYS A 396 3.98 -41.35 -16.06
C LYS A 396 2.96 -40.34 -15.55
N ARG A 397 2.83 -40.25 -14.22
CA ARG A 397 1.92 -39.30 -13.53
C ARG A 397 2.33 -37.84 -13.80
N LYS A 398 1.33 -36.95 -13.76
CA LYS A 398 1.51 -35.50 -13.94
C LYS A 398 2.63 -34.98 -13.02
N PHE A 399 3.56 -34.20 -13.58
CA PHE A 399 4.60 -33.52 -12.80
C PHE A 399 3.96 -32.59 -11.78
N LYS A 400 4.00 -33.01 -10.50
CA LYS A 400 3.75 -32.15 -9.36
C LYS A 400 5.14 -31.70 -8.90
N SER A 401 5.54 -30.47 -9.25
CA SER A 401 6.70 -29.90 -8.58
C SER A 401 6.38 -29.93 -7.09
N THR A 402 7.22 -30.60 -6.30
CA THR A 402 7.27 -30.36 -4.86
C THR A 402 7.70 -28.92 -4.73
N VAL A 403 6.72 -28.01 -4.65
CA VAL A 403 6.98 -26.61 -4.36
C VAL A 403 7.59 -26.62 -2.98
N ALA A 404 8.92 -26.66 -2.91
CA ALA A 404 9.63 -26.36 -1.68
C ALA A 404 9.01 -25.06 -1.16
N PRO A 405 8.51 -25.04 0.09
CA PRO A 405 7.71 -23.93 0.58
C PRO A 405 8.45 -22.65 0.25
N LYS A 406 7.81 -21.78 -0.54
CA LYS A 406 8.40 -20.52 -1.03
C LYS A 406 9.17 -19.92 0.14
N LYS A 407 10.50 -19.85 0.05
CA LYS A 407 11.31 -19.09 1.01
C LYS A 407 10.73 -17.68 0.95
N ARG A 408 9.92 -17.31 1.95
CA ARG A 408 9.25 -16.00 1.97
C ARG A 408 10.37 -14.96 2.10
N ALA A 409 10.34 -13.92 1.28
CA ALA A 409 11.28 -12.82 1.40
C ALA A 409 11.17 -12.27 2.84
N GLY A 410 12.30 -12.22 3.56
CA GLY A 410 12.34 -11.79 4.97
C GLY A 410 12.15 -12.91 6.02
N PHE A 411 11.87 -14.16 5.64
CA PHE A 411 11.74 -15.27 6.59
C PHE A 411 13.03 -16.11 6.63
N GLU A 412 14.01 -15.65 7.41
CA GLU A 412 15.27 -16.37 7.67
C GLU A 412 15.14 -17.46 8.75
N GLY A 413 13.91 -17.69 9.25
CA GLY A 413 13.60 -18.72 10.23
C GLY A 413 13.60 -20.13 9.63
N ARG A 414 14.77 -20.70 9.35
CA ARG A 414 14.89 -22.16 9.33
C ARG A 414 14.80 -22.64 10.77
N LEU A 415 13.84 -23.52 11.08
CA LEU A 415 13.88 -24.30 12.32
C LEU A 415 15.26 -24.97 12.37
N LYS A 416 16.13 -24.55 13.29
CA LYS A 416 17.28 -25.33 13.71
C LYS A 416 16.70 -26.67 14.19
N ARG A 417 16.87 -27.73 13.40
CA ARG A 417 16.74 -29.08 13.95
C ARG A 417 17.83 -29.19 15.01
N LYS A 418 17.39 -29.40 16.26
CA LYS A 418 18.28 -29.85 17.33
C LYS A 418 18.88 -31.19 16.96
#